data_AF-A0AAJ0LGW2-F1
#
_entry.id   AF-A0AAJ0LGW2-F1
#
_cell.length_a   1.000
_cell.length_b   1.000
_cell.length_c   1.000
_cell.angle_alpha   90.00
_cell.angle_beta   90.00
_cell.angle_gamma   90.00
#
_symmetry.space_group_name_H-M   'P 1'
#
loop_
_entity.id
_entity.type
_entity.pdbx_description
1 polymer ?
#
loop_
_entity_poly.entity_id
_entity_poly.type
_entity_poly.pdbx_seq_one_letter_code
_entity_poly.pdbx_strand_id
1 'polypeptide(L)' 'HAPAPPTATQPPDAQGEMFERYKDMLHKQQLEQAAEAAQGNSRNLNSPKCQFWLQQNRTAPTDKSQANVLEFCY' A
#
# COMPACT_ATOMS: atom_id res chain seq x y z
N HIS A 1 31.90 -6.75 48.47
CA HIS A 1 31.15 -6.09 47.38
C HIS A 1 30.89 -7.12 46.29
N ALA A 2 29.63 -7.48 46.04
CA ALA A 2 29.24 -8.34 44.92
C ALA A 2 28.78 -7.46 43.75
N PRO A 3 29.10 -7.81 42.48
CA PRO A 3 28.70 -7.01 41.32
C PRO A 3 27.21 -7.20 41.01
N ALA A 4 26.55 -6.11 40.63
CA ALA A 4 25.14 -6.11 40.23
C ALA A 4 24.96 -6.80 38.85
N PRO A 5 23.80 -7.46 38.61
CA PRO A 5 23.55 -8.22 37.39
C PRO A 5 23.34 -7.33 36.16
N PRO A 6 23.55 -7.86 34.93
CA PRO A 6 23.43 -7.09 33.70
C PRO A 6 21.97 -6.72 33.45
N THR A 7 21.75 -5.45 33.09
CA THR A 7 20.44 -4.92 32.69
C THR A 7 20.03 -5.56 31.37
N ALA A 8 18.94 -6.32 31.36
CA ALA A 8 18.38 -6.86 30.13
C ALA A 8 17.85 -5.70 29.27
N THR A 9 18.44 -5.51 28.09
CA THR A 9 17.92 -4.62 27.05
C THR A 9 16.55 -5.15 26.63
N GLN A 10 15.50 -4.38 26.87
CA GLN A 10 14.15 -4.73 26.40
C GLN A 10 14.18 -4.84 24.87
N PRO A 11 13.59 -5.90 24.29
CA PRO A 11 13.50 -6.00 22.83
C PRO A 11 12.70 -4.79 22.30
N PRO A 12 13.09 -4.24 21.13
CA PRO A 12 12.35 -3.16 20.50
C PRO A 12 10.87 -3.54 20.34
N ASP A 13 9.98 -2.54 20.39
CA ASP A 13 8.51 -2.64 20.36
C ASP A 13 7.96 -3.51 19.20
N ALA A 14 8.05 -4.84 19.35
CA ALA A 14 7.69 -5.81 18.33
C ALA A 14 6.20 -5.74 17.96
N GLN A 15 5.35 -5.28 18.88
CA GLN A 15 3.93 -5.03 18.60
C GLN A 15 3.73 -3.82 17.67
N GLY A 16 4.51 -2.75 17.86
CA GLY A 16 4.47 -1.56 17.00
C GLY A 16 4.91 -1.88 15.58
N GLU A 17 6.00 -2.65 15.42
CA GLU A 17 6.47 -3.08 14.10
C GLU A 17 5.44 -3.95 13.36
N MET A 18 4.77 -4.86 14.07
CA MET A 18 3.72 -5.71 13.48
C MET A 18 2.50 -4.89 13.04
N PHE A 19 2.13 -3.86 13.79
CA PHE A 19 1.04 -2.96 13.42
C PHE A 19 1.37 -2.14 12.17
N GLU A 20 2.58 -1.60 12.07
CA GLU A 20 3.00 -0.85 10.87
C GLU A 20 3.09 -1.76 9.64
N ARG A 21 3.60 -2.99 9.77
CA ARG A 21 3.55 -3.96 8.67
C ARG A 21 2.12 -4.32 8.27
N TYR A 22 1.20 -4.43 9.22
CA TYR A 22 -0.21 -4.69 8.92
C TYR A 22 -0.83 -3.55 8.12
N LYS A 23 -0.55 -2.29 8.48
CA LYS A 23 -0.99 -1.11 7.72
C LYS A 23 -0.45 -1.10 6.29
N ASP A 24 0.83 -1.42 6.09
CA ASP A 24 1.42 -1.52 4.74
C ASP A 24 0.73 -2.59 3.90
N MET A 25 0.47 -3.76 4.49
CA MET A 25 -0.26 -4.85 3.82
C MET A 25 -1.69 -4.44 3.47
N LEU A 26 -2.40 -3.77 4.38
CA LEU A 26 -3.76 -3.28 4.14
C LEU A 26 -3.79 -2.27 2.98
N HIS A 27 -2.84 -1.34 2.96
CA HIS A 27 -2.75 -0.31 1.92
C HIS A 27 -2.47 -0.94 0.55
N LYS A 28 -1.55 -1.90 0.49
CA LYS A 28 -1.29 -2.69 -0.73
C LYS A 28 -2.54 -3.42 -1.21
N GLN A 29 -3.24 -4.11 -0.31
CA GLN A 29 -4.45 -4.84 -0.67
C GLN A 29 -5.55 -3.92 -1.22
N GLN A 30 -5.74 -2.73 -0.65
CA GLN A 30 -6.70 -1.75 -1.16
C GLN A 30 -6.34 -1.29 -2.59
N LEU A 31 -5.05 -1.06 -2.86
CA LEU A 31 -4.59 -0.68 -4.20
C LEU A 31 -4.81 -1.80 -5.22
N GLU A 32 -4.52 -3.05 -4.84
CA GLU A 32 -4.76 -4.21 -5.70
C GLU A 32 -6.27 -4.37 -5.99
N GLN A 33 -7.12 -4.30 -4.97
CA GLN A 33 -8.57 -4.37 -5.14
C GLN A 33 -9.13 -3.25 -6.02
N ALA A 34 -8.63 -2.02 -5.87
CA ALA A 34 -9.03 -0.90 -6.72
C ALA A 34 -8.63 -1.13 -8.19
N ALA A 35 -7.44 -1.69 -8.43
CA ALA A 35 -6.96 -2.02 -9.76
C ALA A 35 -7.77 -3.15 -10.43
N GLU A 36 -8.20 -4.17 -9.66
CA GLU A 36 -9.05 -5.25 -10.16
C GLU A 36 -10.48 -4.76 -10.44
N ALA A 37 -11.08 -4.01 -9.52
CA ALA A 37 -12.41 -3.43 -9.69
C ALA A 37 -12.47 -2.50 -10.91
N ALA A 38 -11.41 -1.74 -11.16
CA ALA A 38 -11.35 -0.84 -12.30
C ALA A 38 -11.17 -1.57 -13.65
N GLN A 39 -10.58 -2.78 -13.67
CA GLN A 39 -10.46 -3.59 -14.89
C GLN A 39 -11.81 -4.19 -15.35
N GLY A 40 -12.73 -4.47 -14.42
CA GLY A 40 -14.05 -5.03 -14.74
C GLY A 40 -15.11 -3.99 -15.14
N ASN A 41 -14.84 -2.70 -14.91
CA ASN A 41 -15.83 -1.64 -15.12
C ASN A 41 -15.82 -1.12 -16.56
N SER A 42 -16.89 -1.32 -17.32
CA SER A 42 -17.00 -0.91 -18.73
C SER A 42 -16.74 0.59 -18.95
N ARG A 43 -17.09 1.43 -17.97
CA ARG A 43 -16.83 2.88 -18.00
C ARG A 43 -15.34 3.22 -17.94
N ASN A 44 -14.55 2.42 -17.23
CA ASN A 44 -13.10 2.58 -17.13
C ASN A 44 -12.40 2.02 -18.38
N LEU A 45 -12.93 0.93 -18.94
CA LEU A 45 -12.48 0.39 -20.22
C LEU A 45 -12.71 1.37 -21.39
N ASN A 46 -13.71 2.24 -21.32
CA ASN A 46 -13.96 3.26 -22.34
C ASN A 46 -13.16 4.56 -22.14
N SER A 47 -12.35 4.67 -21.08
CA SER A 47 -11.50 5.83 -20.79
C SER A 47 -10.01 5.48 -21.03
N PRO A 48 -9.40 5.93 -22.14
CA PRO A 48 -7.99 5.65 -22.44
C PRO A 48 -7.03 6.19 -21.37
N LYS A 49 -7.38 7.32 -20.74
CA LYS A 49 -6.58 7.89 -19.64
C LYS A 49 -6.65 7.01 -18.40
N CYS A 50 -7.83 6.51 -18.06
CA CYS A 50 -7.98 5.56 -16.95
C CYS A 50 -7.15 4.29 -17.20
N GLN A 51 -7.25 3.70 -18.39
CA GLN A 51 -6.46 2.51 -18.72
C GLN A 51 -4.95 2.75 -18.62
N PHE A 52 -4.46 3.88 -19.15
CA PHE A 52 -3.04 4.24 -19.08
C PHE A 52 -2.57 4.34 -17.62
N TRP A 53 -3.31 5.08 -16.79
CA TRP A 53 -2.92 5.29 -15.39
C TRP A 53 -3.10 4.05 -14.53
N LEU A 54 -4.09 3.19 -14.81
CA LEU A 54 -4.21 1.87 -14.18
C LEU A 54 -3.03 0.97 -14.53
N GLN A 55 -2.65 0.91 -15.81
CA GLN A 55 -1.50 0.11 -16.25
C GLN A 55 -0.21 0.63 -15.60
N GLN A 56 -0.03 1.96 -15.58
CA GLN A 56 1.13 2.57 -14.94
C GLN A 56 1.15 2.30 -13.43
N ASN A 57 0.02 2.41 -12.73
CA ASN A 57 -0.06 2.14 -11.29
C ASN A 57 0.20 0.67 -10.96
N ARG A 58 -0.24 -0.25 -11.82
CA ARG A 58 0.01 -1.69 -11.68
C ARG A 58 1.48 -2.04 -11.91
N THR A 59 2.15 -1.38 -12.86
CA THR A 59 3.56 -1.65 -13.18
C THR A 59 4.52 -0.96 -12.22
N ALA A 60 4.21 0.27 -11.80
CA ALA A 60 5.02 1.07 -10.89
C ALA A 60 4.11 2.00 -10.05
N PRO A 61 3.63 1.53 -8.89
CA PRO A 61 2.79 2.35 -8.02
C PRO A 61 3.60 3.52 -7.46
N THR A 62 3.15 4.73 -7.77
CA THR A 62 3.71 6.01 -7.31
C THR A 62 2.56 6.90 -6.84
N ASP A 63 2.83 7.91 -6.01
CA ASP A 63 1.80 8.89 -5.62
C ASP A 63 1.13 9.54 -6.84
N LYS A 64 1.93 9.80 -7.88
CA LYS A 64 1.42 10.34 -9.14
C LYS A 64 0.46 9.36 -9.82
N SER A 65 0.84 8.09 -9.99
CA SER A 65 -0.04 7.13 -10.68
C SER A 65 -1.32 6.89 -9.89
N GLN A 66 -1.26 6.87 -8.55
CA GLN A 66 -2.45 6.75 -7.70
C GLN A 66 -3.37 7.97 -7.84
N ALA A 67 -2.83 9.18 -7.75
CA ALA A 67 -3.61 10.41 -7.92
C ALA A 67 -4.32 10.47 -9.29
N ASN A 68 -3.62 10.08 -10.36
CA ASN A 68 -4.20 10.08 -11.70
C ASN A 68 -5.21 8.93 -11.91
N VAL A 69 -5.05 7.78 -11.26
CA VAL A 69 -6.10 6.75 -11.24
C VAL A 69 -7.36 7.30 -10.59
N LEU A 70 -7.24 7.98 -9.44
CA LEU A 70 -8.38 8.59 -8.76
C LEU A 70 -9.06 9.68 -9.61
N GLU A 71 -8.28 10.49 -10.33
CA GLU A 71 -8.80 11.54 -11.20
C GLU A 71 -9.49 11.02 -12.46
N PHE A 72 -8.96 9.95 -13.08
CA PHE A 72 -9.43 9.50 -14.40
C PHE A 72 -10.30 8.25 -14.40
N CYS A 73 -10.38 7.49 -13.28
CA CYS A 73 -11.12 6.22 -13.18
C CYS A 73 -12.36 6.24 -12.27
N TYR A 74 -12.69 7.37 -11.64
CA TYR A 74 -13.97 7.61 -10.95
C TYR A 74 -14.90 8.45 -11.83
#